data_AF-A0A932WSN9-F1
#
_entry.id   AF-A0A932WSN9-F1
#
_cell.length_a   1.000
_cell.length_b   1.000
_cell.length_c   1.000
_cell.angle_alpha   90.00
_cell.angle_beta   90.00
_cell.angle_gamma   90.00
#
_symmetry.space_group_name_H-M   'P 1'
#
loop_
_entity.id
_entity.type
_entity.pdbx_description
1 polymer ?
#
loop_
_entity_poly.entity_id
_entity_poly.type
_entity_poly.pdbx_seq_one_letter_code
_entity_poly.pdbx_strand_id
1 'polypeptide(L)'
;MSDADVIPALEYLMCGNESSAHPAVAAFAGMTEFEATIALARQAVFSKWPKIRRQAAEALKARPLDDFVPGLIACTASLISTSQASGWAYLCERDGRGQEWGVYVLLHSYLVARETDDQFQVSVLNTADYRISEWLRNKTVHFHHQGDNVNSIGGPLLTLGLRTRQNELNRDHADYQHQIEVLIAEQNERTVELNLRIIDVLAAVSGREPSPDLKGWWRWWESVADTQRTGEKPAVVLVSEEEIGDPTLRFSRVSCFAAGTPVWTDQGPMAIETIRIGDRVLTQNVETGELAYKPVLKTTVRPPKELTTLRLADESIVCTGGHKFWNSGSGWIRARDLNAQALLHTVTGNTPVWLAKKGETAETYNLVVDDFHTYFVGKAGVLCQDLLPPKRTNSIVPGLLPKNAVARAGKSD
;
A
#
# COMPACT_ATOMS: atom_id res chain seq x y z
N MET A 1 -14.09 -30.11 32.93
CA MET A 1 -13.25 -29.12 32.24
C MET A 1 -11.93 -29.80 32.00
N SER A 2 -11.46 -29.80 30.77
CA SER A 2 -10.11 -30.30 30.50
C SER A 2 -9.10 -29.39 31.20
N ASP A 3 -7.94 -29.91 31.61
CA ASP A 3 -6.90 -29.08 32.23
C ASP A 3 -6.45 -27.92 31.31
N ALA A 4 -6.63 -28.06 29.98
CA ALA A 4 -6.37 -27.02 28.99
C ALA A 4 -7.29 -25.78 29.10
N ASP A 5 -8.57 -25.96 29.43
CA ASP A 5 -9.56 -24.86 29.47
C ASP A 5 -9.27 -23.85 30.59
N VAL A 6 -8.48 -24.27 31.59
CA VAL A 6 -8.13 -23.46 32.77
C VAL A 6 -6.94 -22.53 32.48
N ILE A 7 -6.15 -22.81 31.43
CA ILE A 7 -4.89 -22.12 31.14
C ILE A 7 -5.08 -20.62 30.85
N PRO A 8 -6.03 -20.19 29.99
CA PRO A 8 -6.25 -18.76 29.75
C PRO A 8 -6.69 -18.01 31.01
N ALA A 9 -7.50 -18.66 31.87
CA ALA A 9 -7.94 -18.09 33.13
C ALA A 9 -6.78 -17.95 34.13
N LEU A 10 -5.89 -18.94 34.21
CA LEU A 10 -4.67 -18.87 35.02
C LEU A 10 -3.71 -17.78 34.53
N GLU A 11 -3.50 -17.66 33.21
CA GLU A 11 -2.67 -16.57 32.65
C GLU A 11 -3.25 -15.20 33.03
N TYR A 12 -4.57 -15.01 32.85
CA TYR A 12 -5.22 -13.74 33.13
C TYR A 12 -5.22 -13.37 34.63
N LEU A 13 -5.55 -14.33 35.50
CA LEU A 13 -5.73 -14.07 36.92
C LEU A 13 -4.42 -14.07 37.72
N MET A 14 -3.49 -14.96 37.35
CA MET A 14 -2.31 -15.25 38.18
C MET A 14 -1.02 -14.66 37.62
N CYS A 15 -0.94 -14.28 36.35
CA CYS A 15 0.27 -13.65 35.80
C CYS A 15 0.27 -12.11 35.89
N GLY A 16 -0.67 -11.53 36.63
CA GLY A 16 -0.76 -10.07 36.87
C GLY A 16 0.17 -9.54 37.96
N ASN A 17 0.72 -10.38 38.85
CA ASN A 17 1.70 -10.02 39.88
C ASN A 17 2.80 -11.10 40.03
N GLU A 18 3.99 -10.72 40.51
CA GLU A 18 5.16 -11.63 40.57
C GLU A 18 4.94 -12.84 41.49
N SER A 19 4.27 -12.65 42.63
CA SER A 19 4.08 -13.69 43.64
C SER A 19 3.09 -14.76 43.20
N SER A 20 2.05 -14.41 42.43
CA SER A 20 1.11 -15.37 41.85
C SER A 20 1.57 -15.92 40.49
N ALA A 21 2.47 -15.23 39.79
CA ALA A 21 3.00 -15.71 38.51
C ALA A 21 3.90 -16.93 38.68
N HIS A 22 4.69 -16.99 39.77
CA HIS A 22 5.55 -18.14 40.09
C HIS A 22 4.79 -19.48 40.18
N PRO A 23 3.71 -19.60 40.98
CA PRO A 23 2.92 -20.83 41.04
C PRO A 23 2.16 -21.10 39.75
N ALA A 24 1.75 -20.07 38.99
CA ALA A 24 1.10 -20.28 37.69
C ALA A 24 2.06 -20.91 36.67
N VAL A 25 3.29 -20.41 36.55
CA VAL A 25 4.31 -21.01 35.67
C VAL A 25 4.68 -22.42 36.13
N ALA A 26 4.73 -22.68 37.44
CA ALA A 26 4.94 -24.03 37.96
C ALA A 26 3.78 -24.98 37.59
N ALA A 27 2.54 -24.49 37.61
CA ALA A 27 1.37 -25.27 37.18
C ALA A 27 1.45 -25.59 35.67
N PHE A 28 1.76 -24.59 34.83
CA PHE A 28 1.95 -24.82 33.39
C PHE A 28 3.08 -25.81 33.09
N ALA A 29 4.16 -25.81 33.89
CA ALA A 29 5.23 -26.78 33.76
C ALA A 29 4.78 -28.23 34.02
N GLY A 30 3.75 -28.44 34.85
CA GLY A 30 3.17 -29.77 35.13
C GLY A 30 2.13 -30.24 34.12
N MET A 31 1.58 -29.33 33.30
CA MET A 31 0.58 -29.62 32.25
C MET A 31 1.27 -30.12 30.98
N THR A 32 0.70 -31.05 30.22
CA THR A 32 1.34 -31.60 28.99
C THR A 32 0.78 -31.03 27.70
N GLU A 33 -0.29 -30.25 27.82
CA GLU A 33 -1.07 -29.69 26.72
C GLU A 33 -0.31 -28.60 25.97
N PHE A 34 -0.62 -28.47 24.68
CA PHE A 34 0.00 -27.48 23.79
C PHE A 34 -0.23 -26.05 24.28
N GLU A 35 -1.41 -25.76 24.80
CA GLU A 35 -1.79 -24.47 25.38
C GLU A 35 -0.88 -24.09 26.55
N ALA A 36 -0.43 -25.05 27.35
CA ALA A 36 0.48 -24.82 28.46
C ALA A 36 1.89 -24.50 27.94
N THR A 37 2.33 -25.18 26.87
CA THR A 37 3.58 -24.86 26.16
C THR A 37 3.56 -23.43 25.62
N ILE A 38 2.46 -23.00 25.00
CA ILE A 38 2.31 -21.63 24.49
C ILE A 38 2.26 -20.60 25.62
N ALA A 39 1.56 -20.90 26.73
CA ALA A 39 1.54 -20.04 27.91
C ALA A 39 2.94 -19.87 28.51
N LEU A 40 3.71 -20.95 28.63
CA LEU A 40 5.12 -20.90 29.04
C LEU A 40 5.96 -20.04 28.09
N ALA A 41 5.81 -20.20 26.77
CA ALA A 41 6.50 -19.36 25.77
C ALA A 41 6.16 -17.88 25.92
N ARG A 42 4.89 -17.54 26.16
CA ARG A 42 4.48 -16.15 26.43
C ARG A 42 5.09 -15.61 27.72
N GLN A 43 5.06 -16.38 28.80
CA GLN A 43 5.66 -15.95 30.08
C GLN A 43 7.18 -15.81 29.98
N ALA A 44 7.84 -16.68 29.20
CA ALA A 44 9.28 -16.62 28.98
C ALA A 44 9.73 -15.32 28.29
N VAL A 45 8.89 -14.75 27.41
CA VAL A 45 9.21 -13.53 26.64
C VAL A 45 8.58 -12.26 27.23
N PHE A 46 7.28 -12.28 27.48
CA PHE A 46 6.49 -11.07 27.77
C PHE A 46 6.32 -10.77 29.26
N SER A 47 6.66 -11.70 30.14
CA SER A 47 6.54 -11.45 31.58
C SER A 47 7.41 -10.27 32.01
N LYS A 48 6.83 -9.38 32.82
CA LYS A 48 7.52 -8.19 33.35
C LYS A 48 8.69 -8.57 34.25
N TRP A 49 8.62 -9.72 34.91
CA TRP A 49 9.58 -10.14 35.93
C TRP A 49 10.66 -11.07 35.36
N PRO A 50 11.95 -10.71 35.46
CA PRO A 50 13.05 -11.55 34.94
C PRO A 50 13.12 -12.95 35.57
N LYS A 51 12.67 -13.11 36.82
CA LYS A 51 12.62 -14.42 37.49
C LYS A 51 11.59 -15.34 36.85
N ILE A 52 10.40 -14.82 36.54
CA ILE A 52 9.34 -15.56 35.85
C ILE A 52 9.77 -15.95 34.45
N ARG A 53 10.40 -15.02 33.71
CA ARG A 53 10.96 -15.33 32.37
C ARG A 53 11.92 -16.51 32.40
N ARG A 54 12.89 -16.49 33.31
CA ARG A 54 13.87 -17.59 33.48
C ARG A 54 13.21 -18.90 33.87
N GLN A 55 12.26 -18.88 34.80
CA GLN A 55 11.53 -20.08 35.21
C GLN A 55 10.76 -20.70 34.05
N ALA A 56 10.07 -19.88 33.26
CA ALA A 56 9.32 -20.34 32.10
C ALA A 56 10.24 -20.86 30.98
N ALA A 57 11.35 -20.18 30.70
CA ALA A 57 12.37 -20.63 29.75
C ALA A 57 12.98 -21.98 30.16
N GLU A 58 13.22 -22.21 31.45
CA GLU A 58 13.70 -23.50 31.96
C GLU A 58 12.67 -24.61 31.73
N ALA A 59 11.39 -24.35 32.00
CA ALA A 59 10.31 -25.31 31.79
C ALA A 59 10.11 -25.67 30.30
N LEU A 60 10.42 -24.76 29.38
CA LEU A 60 10.34 -25.02 27.93
C LEU A 60 11.37 -26.02 27.41
N LYS A 61 12.49 -26.24 28.12
CA LYS A 61 13.53 -27.20 27.68
C LYS A 61 13.01 -28.63 27.53
N ALA A 62 11.96 -28.99 28.27
CA ALA A 62 11.32 -30.30 28.22
C ALA A 62 10.23 -30.41 27.15
N ARG A 63 9.93 -29.33 26.41
CA ARG A 63 8.84 -29.27 25.42
C ARG A 63 9.35 -29.56 24.00
N PRO A 64 8.49 -30.10 23.11
CA PRO A 64 8.81 -30.18 21.69
C PRO A 64 9.08 -28.78 21.12
N LEU A 65 10.20 -28.62 20.41
CA LEU A 65 10.60 -27.31 19.87
C LEU A 65 9.60 -26.80 18.83
N ASP A 66 9.00 -27.71 18.05
CA ASP A 66 8.02 -27.40 17.00
C ASP A 66 6.78 -26.65 17.53
N ASP A 67 6.45 -26.83 18.81
CA ASP A 67 5.25 -26.24 19.40
C ASP A 67 5.37 -24.73 19.61
N PHE A 68 6.58 -24.19 19.78
CA PHE A 68 6.76 -22.80 20.21
C PHE A 68 7.89 -22.03 19.52
N VAL A 69 8.94 -22.71 19.04
CA VAL A 69 10.08 -22.05 18.38
C VAL A 69 9.66 -21.29 17.10
N PRO A 70 8.78 -21.81 16.23
CA PRO A 70 8.30 -21.05 15.07
C PRO A 70 7.65 -19.72 15.46
N GLY A 71 6.83 -19.73 16.51
CA GLY A 71 6.15 -18.53 17.01
C GLY A 71 7.13 -17.49 17.56
N LEU A 72 8.16 -17.94 18.29
CA LEU A 72 9.22 -17.07 18.80
C LEU A 72 10.03 -16.42 17.68
N ILE A 73 10.43 -17.20 16.68
CA ILE A 73 11.18 -16.71 15.52
C ILE A 73 10.35 -15.70 14.72
N ALA A 74 9.07 -15.96 14.52
CA ALA A 74 8.15 -15.04 13.83
C ALA A 74 8.00 -13.69 14.55
N CYS A 75 8.22 -13.62 15.87
CA CYS A 75 8.20 -12.37 16.62
C CYS A 75 9.49 -11.54 16.50
N THR A 76 10.57 -12.09 15.96
CA THR A 76 11.84 -11.37 15.80
C THR A 76 11.82 -10.45 14.57
N ALA A 77 12.44 -9.27 14.70
CA ALA A 77 12.52 -8.29 13.62
C ALA A 77 13.86 -7.54 13.64
N SER A 78 14.41 -7.21 12.47
CA SER A 78 15.52 -6.26 12.38
C SER A 78 15.09 -4.87 12.84
N LEU A 79 16.08 -4.03 13.12
CA LEU A 79 15.84 -2.61 13.31
C LEU A 79 15.27 -2.00 12.03
N ILE A 80 14.43 -0.99 12.24
CA ILE A 80 13.91 -0.13 11.21
C ILE A 80 15.06 0.73 10.68
N SER A 81 15.28 0.68 9.37
CA SER A 81 16.18 1.55 8.61
C SER A 81 15.38 2.55 7.79
N THR A 82 15.98 3.70 7.49
CA THR A 82 15.31 4.78 6.75
C THR A 82 16.17 5.30 5.60
N SER A 83 15.52 5.82 4.56
CA SER A 83 16.16 6.50 3.44
C SER A 83 15.25 7.60 2.94
N GLN A 84 15.82 8.67 2.39
CA GLN A 84 15.03 9.82 1.94
C GLN A 84 15.53 10.40 0.62
N ALA A 85 14.60 11.00 -0.11
CA ALA A 85 14.88 11.80 -1.30
C ALA A 85 13.91 12.98 -1.37
N SER A 86 14.41 14.13 -1.81
CA SER A 86 13.59 15.31 -2.09
C SER A 86 13.95 15.92 -3.43
N GLY A 87 12.95 16.53 -4.08
CA GLY A 87 13.14 17.08 -5.41
C GLY A 87 12.02 18.01 -5.82
N TRP A 88 12.33 18.91 -6.75
CA TRP A 88 11.33 19.78 -7.35
C TRP A 88 10.65 19.05 -8.50
N ALA A 89 9.34 19.24 -8.62
CA ALA A 89 8.59 18.86 -9.80
C ALA A 89 7.81 20.07 -10.32
N TYR A 90 8.01 20.38 -11.61
CA TYR A 90 7.11 21.24 -12.35
C TYR A 90 6.07 20.35 -13.04
N LEU A 91 4.83 20.43 -12.59
CA LEU A 91 3.72 19.67 -13.15
C LEU A 91 2.99 20.57 -14.14
N CYS A 92 3.25 20.40 -15.45
CA CYS A 92 2.64 21.20 -16.50
C CYS A 92 1.78 20.40 -17.48
N GLU A 93 0.79 21.08 -18.04
CA GLU A 93 0.02 20.67 -19.21
C GLU A 93 0.32 21.63 -20.36
N ARG A 94 0.59 21.08 -21.54
CA ARG A 94 0.82 21.83 -22.78
C ARG A 94 -0.48 21.79 -23.59
N ASP A 95 -1.00 22.95 -23.96
CA ASP A 95 -2.23 23.05 -24.76
C ASP A 95 -2.00 22.68 -26.24
N GLY A 96 -3.08 22.56 -27.01
CA GLY A 96 -3.03 22.28 -28.45
C GLY A 96 -2.41 23.39 -29.31
N ARG A 97 -2.02 24.53 -28.69
CA ARG A 97 -1.35 25.68 -29.32
C ARG A 97 0.12 25.81 -28.89
N GLY A 98 0.63 24.89 -28.08
CA GLY A 98 2.01 24.86 -27.59
C GLY A 98 2.27 25.70 -26.34
N GLN A 99 1.24 26.23 -25.69
CA GLN A 99 1.34 27.00 -24.45
C GLN A 99 1.35 26.07 -23.24
N GLU A 100 2.34 26.22 -22.35
CA GLU A 100 2.47 25.42 -21.13
C GLU A 100 1.93 26.16 -19.92
N TRP A 101 1.12 25.46 -19.11
CA TRP A 101 0.62 25.94 -17.84
C TRP A 101 0.84 24.86 -16.78
N GLY A 102 1.42 25.22 -15.63
CA GLY A 102 1.78 24.24 -14.62
C GLY A 102 1.99 24.81 -13.23
N VAL A 103 2.17 23.90 -12.28
CA VAL A 103 2.38 24.20 -10.86
C VAL A 103 3.73 23.69 -10.39
N TYR A 104 4.35 24.44 -9.47
CA TYR A 104 5.57 24.05 -8.79
C TYR A 104 5.23 23.33 -7.49
N VAL A 105 5.75 22.11 -7.36
CA VAL A 105 5.52 21.26 -6.21
C VAL A 105 6.86 20.77 -5.69
N LEU A 106 7.00 20.75 -4.37
CA LEU A 106 8.12 20.12 -3.70
C LEU A 106 7.71 18.70 -3.32
N LEU A 107 8.46 17.71 -3.81
CA LEU A 107 8.22 16.30 -3.55
C LEU A 107 9.23 15.78 -2.52
N HIS A 108 8.72 15.05 -1.54
CA HIS A 108 9.53 14.32 -0.57
C HIS A 108 9.12 12.85 -0.58
N SER A 109 10.11 11.98 -0.53
CA SER A 109 9.92 10.53 -0.38
C SER A 109 10.74 10.08 0.81
N TYR A 110 10.07 9.46 1.78
CA TYR A 110 10.67 8.86 2.95
C TYR A 110 10.40 7.37 2.95
N LEU A 111 11.44 6.56 3.02
CA LEU A 111 11.39 5.11 3.02
C LEU A 111 11.76 4.60 4.41
N VAL A 112 10.98 3.65 4.91
CA VAL A 112 11.15 2.98 6.20
C VAL A 112 11.12 1.48 5.95
N ALA A 113 12.12 0.72 6.40
CA ALA A 113 12.22 -0.70 6.11
C ALA A 113 12.67 -1.53 7.32
N ARG A 114 12.14 -2.74 7.47
CA ARG A 114 12.67 -3.76 8.39
C ARG A 114 12.47 -5.17 7.84
N GLU A 115 13.25 -6.12 8.33
CA GLU A 115 13.18 -7.53 7.96
C GLU A 115 12.67 -8.36 9.15
N THR A 116 11.77 -9.29 8.89
CA THR A 116 11.31 -10.31 9.84
C THR A 116 11.66 -11.69 9.29
N ASP A 117 11.44 -12.76 10.05
CA ASP A 117 11.72 -14.10 9.56
C ASP A 117 11.02 -14.38 8.21
N ASP A 118 9.76 -13.98 8.07
CA ASP A 118 8.92 -14.36 6.93
C ASP A 118 8.84 -13.33 5.79
N GLN A 119 9.29 -12.10 6.00
CA GLN A 119 9.08 -11.00 5.04
C GLN A 119 9.97 -9.79 5.26
N PHE A 120 10.12 -8.99 4.22
CA PHE A 120 10.55 -7.59 4.30
C PHE A 120 9.33 -6.69 4.43
N GLN A 121 9.38 -5.71 5.32
CA GLN A 121 8.33 -4.71 5.49
C GLN A 121 8.90 -3.36 5.10
N VAL A 122 8.33 -2.72 4.09
CA VAL A 122 8.75 -1.41 3.57
C VAL A 122 7.56 -0.46 3.59
N SER A 123 7.73 0.73 4.10
CA SER A 123 6.75 1.81 4.01
C SER A 123 7.38 3.01 3.30
N VAL A 124 6.68 3.55 2.31
CA VAL A 124 7.09 4.73 1.56
C VAL A 124 6.06 5.82 1.82
N LEU A 125 6.49 6.93 2.41
CA LEU A 125 5.69 8.12 2.58
C LEU A 125 6.11 9.13 1.52
N ASN A 126 5.19 9.45 0.62
CA ASN A 126 5.38 10.52 -0.35
C ASN A 126 4.56 11.74 0.07
N THR A 127 5.20 12.89 0.09
CA THR A 127 4.55 14.16 0.38
C THR A 127 4.71 15.10 -0.79
N ALA A 128 3.60 15.69 -1.24
CA ALA A 128 3.57 16.73 -2.26
C ALA A 128 3.11 18.05 -1.64
N ASP A 129 4.00 19.04 -1.61
CA ASP A 129 3.72 20.35 -1.02
C ASP A 129 3.43 21.39 -2.11
N TYR A 130 2.18 21.87 -2.12
CA TYR A 130 1.66 22.85 -3.07
C TYR A 130 1.75 24.29 -2.57
N ARG A 131 2.23 24.54 -1.34
CA ARG A 131 2.28 25.87 -0.71
C ARG A 131 3.15 26.88 -1.48
N ILE A 132 4.11 26.41 -2.27
CA ILE A 132 4.88 27.26 -3.20
C ILE A 132 3.98 27.78 -4.33
N SER A 133 3.14 26.93 -4.91
CA SER A 133 2.20 27.31 -5.97
C SER A 133 1.10 28.23 -5.45
N GLU A 134 0.60 28.03 -4.23
CA GLU A 134 -0.31 28.98 -3.58
C GLU A 134 0.34 30.35 -3.40
N TRP A 135 1.60 30.39 -2.96
CA TRP A 135 2.34 31.64 -2.77
C TRP A 135 2.56 32.39 -4.10
N LEU A 136 2.68 31.65 -5.21
CA LEU A 136 2.76 32.22 -6.56
C LEU A 136 1.43 32.76 -7.09
N ARG A 137 0.29 32.48 -6.43
CA ARG A 137 -1.03 32.95 -6.86
C ARG A 137 -1.03 34.47 -7.00
N ASN A 138 -1.52 34.97 -8.14
CA ASN A 138 -1.54 36.39 -8.52
C ASN A 138 -0.18 37.07 -8.71
N LYS A 139 0.94 36.32 -8.72
CA LYS A 139 2.26 36.84 -9.12
C LYS A 139 2.49 36.55 -10.60
N THR A 140 2.99 37.53 -11.35
CA THR A 140 3.42 37.30 -12.73
C THR A 140 4.75 36.54 -12.72
N VAL A 141 4.78 35.38 -13.36
CA VAL A 141 5.97 34.53 -13.47
C VAL A 141 6.43 34.55 -14.92
N HIS A 142 7.69 34.92 -15.16
CA HIS A 142 8.31 34.88 -16.48
C HIS A 142 9.31 33.73 -16.55
N PHE A 143 9.37 33.02 -17.66
CA PHE A 143 10.35 31.95 -17.84
C PHE A 143 11.39 32.38 -18.87
N HIS A 144 12.66 32.30 -18.51
CA HIS A 144 13.75 32.40 -19.47
C HIS A 144 14.20 31.00 -19.88
N HIS A 145 13.89 30.65 -21.13
CA HIS A 145 14.30 29.40 -21.74
C HIS A 145 15.57 29.59 -22.59
N GLN A 146 16.46 28.62 -22.53
CA GLN A 146 17.54 28.44 -23.51
C GLN A 146 17.47 27.00 -24.02
N GLY A 147 16.83 26.78 -25.17
CA GLY A 147 16.43 25.44 -25.61
C GLY A 147 15.29 24.88 -24.76
N ASP A 148 15.29 23.57 -24.49
CA ASP A 148 14.25 22.88 -23.70
C ASP A 148 14.38 23.09 -22.17
N ASN A 149 15.42 23.79 -21.69
CA ASN A 149 15.67 24.00 -20.27
C ASN A 149 15.26 25.42 -19.81
N VAL A 150 14.53 25.48 -18.69
CA VAL A 150 14.21 26.72 -17.98
C VAL A 150 15.44 27.14 -17.16
N ASN A 151 16.07 28.26 -17.52
CA ASN A 151 17.27 28.75 -16.84
C ASN A 151 16.94 29.68 -15.64
N SER A 152 15.80 30.36 -15.65
CA SER A 152 15.36 31.19 -14.51
C SER A 152 13.84 31.45 -14.52
N ILE A 153 13.30 31.68 -13.33
CA ILE A 153 11.88 31.92 -13.05
C ILE A 153 11.73 33.33 -12.45
N GLY A 154 11.19 34.25 -13.23
CA GLY A 154 10.90 35.64 -12.86
C GLY A 154 12.13 36.54 -12.74
N GLY A 155 11.88 37.78 -12.28
CA GLY A 155 12.94 38.74 -11.97
C GLY A 155 13.65 38.43 -10.63
N PRO A 156 14.78 39.11 -10.33
CA PRO A 156 15.62 38.80 -9.16
C PRO A 156 14.89 38.75 -7.81
N LEU A 157 13.90 39.63 -7.59
CA LEU A 157 13.10 39.67 -6.36
C LEU A 157 12.18 38.44 -6.22
N LEU A 158 11.63 37.94 -7.32
CA LEU A 158 10.80 36.73 -7.31
C LEU A 158 11.66 35.51 -6.99
N THR A 159 12.84 35.41 -7.63
CA THR A 159 13.81 34.35 -7.37
C THR A 159 14.27 34.32 -5.92
N LEU A 160 14.52 35.49 -5.32
CA LEU A 160 14.87 35.59 -3.89
C LEU A 160 13.69 35.15 -3.01
N GLY A 161 12.47 35.59 -3.30
CA GLY A 161 11.27 35.18 -2.57
C GLY A 161 11.02 33.68 -2.62
N LEU A 162 11.23 33.05 -3.78
CA LEU A 162 11.14 31.59 -3.95
C LEU A 162 12.19 30.85 -3.11
N ARG A 163 13.44 31.34 -3.07
CA ARG A 163 14.49 30.74 -2.23
C ARG A 163 14.16 30.84 -0.74
N THR A 164 13.67 31.99 -0.29
CA THR A 164 13.25 32.17 1.11
C THR A 164 12.11 31.22 1.45
N ARG A 165 11.08 31.16 0.61
CA ARG A 165 9.93 30.26 0.82
C ARG A 165 10.35 28.80 0.83
N GLN A 166 11.26 28.40 -0.06
CA GLN A 166 11.82 27.05 -0.07
C GLN A 166 12.52 26.73 1.25
N ASN A 167 13.34 27.65 1.76
CA ASN A 167 14.08 27.43 2.99
C ASN A 167 13.16 27.27 4.20
N GLU A 168 12.03 27.98 4.24
CA GLU A 168 10.98 27.79 5.27
C GLU A 168 10.37 26.40 5.18
N LEU A 169 9.94 25.98 3.99
CA LEU A 169 9.32 24.66 3.80
C LEU A 169 10.29 23.50 4.10
N ASN A 170 11.57 23.67 3.75
CA ASN A 170 12.61 22.70 4.10
C ASN A 170 12.79 22.57 5.63
N ARG A 171 12.63 23.67 6.38
CA ARG A 171 12.70 23.64 7.86
C ARG A 171 11.50 22.91 8.46
N ASP A 172 10.28 23.26 8.03
CA ASP A 172 9.06 22.56 8.46
C ASP A 172 9.17 21.04 8.23
N HIS A 173 9.71 20.66 7.07
CA HIS A 173 9.91 19.26 6.74
C HIS A 173 10.98 18.59 7.60
N ALA A 174 12.10 19.27 7.86
CA ALA A 174 13.15 18.75 8.76
C ALA A 174 12.62 18.52 10.18
N ASP A 175 11.76 19.40 10.69
CA ASP A 175 11.14 19.25 12.01
C ASP A 175 10.20 18.02 12.05
N TYR A 176 9.39 17.83 11.01
CA TYR A 176 8.54 16.65 10.87
C TYR A 176 9.35 15.34 10.75
N GLN A 177 10.44 15.37 9.98
CA GLN A 177 11.35 14.23 9.86
C GLN A 177 11.97 13.87 11.21
N HIS A 178 12.42 14.87 11.97
CA HIS A 178 13.00 14.64 13.28
C HIS A 178 12.00 13.93 14.22
N GLN A 179 10.72 14.31 14.18
CA GLN A 179 9.67 13.63 14.95
C GLN A 179 9.50 12.16 14.54
N ILE A 180 9.54 11.86 13.25
CA ILE A 180 9.50 10.47 12.75
C ILE A 180 10.71 9.68 13.23
N GLU A 181 11.92 10.26 13.14
CA GLU A 181 13.16 9.59 13.55
C GLU A 181 13.16 9.27 15.06
N VAL A 182 12.62 10.17 15.89
CA VAL A 182 12.44 9.92 17.33
C VAL A 182 11.51 8.72 17.56
N LEU A 183 10.36 8.68 16.88
CA LEU A 183 9.42 7.56 17.00
C LEU A 183 10.03 6.23 16.51
N ILE A 184 10.83 6.27 15.45
CA ILE A 184 11.54 5.10 14.93
C ILE A 184 12.61 4.63 15.93
N ALA A 185 13.34 5.55 16.56
CA ALA A 185 14.32 5.22 17.58
C ALA A 185 13.66 4.52 18.78
N GLU A 186 12.56 5.08 19.30
CA GLU A 186 11.78 4.45 20.39
C GLU A 186 11.29 3.05 20.01
N GLN A 187 10.81 2.87 18.77
CA GLN A 187 10.35 1.58 18.29
C GLN A 187 11.49 0.57 18.12
N ASN A 188 12.66 1.04 17.69
CA ASN A 188 13.87 0.23 17.58
C ASN A 188 14.36 -0.22 18.96
N GLU A 189 14.33 0.64 19.98
CA GLU A 189 14.65 0.26 21.37
C GLU A 189 13.74 -0.88 21.87
N ARG A 190 12.43 -0.77 21.67
CA ARG A 190 11.47 -1.84 22.00
C ARG A 190 11.74 -3.13 21.23
N THR A 191 12.13 -3.01 19.96
CA THR A 191 12.47 -4.16 19.10
C THR A 191 13.73 -4.86 19.60
N VAL A 192 14.77 -4.11 19.97
CA VAL A 192 16.00 -4.65 20.58
C VAL A 192 15.67 -5.41 21.86
N GLU A 193 14.89 -4.79 22.75
CA GLU A 193 14.52 -5.42 24.02
C GLU A 193 13.77 -6.74 23.80
N LEU A 194 12.77 -6.75 22.91
CA LEU A 194 12.01 -7.95 22.59
C LEU A 194 12.89 -9.04 21.97
N ASN A 195 13.74 -8.69 20.99
CA ASN A 195 14.65 -9.62 20.35
C ASN A 195 15.59 -10.28 21.36
N LEU A 196 16.19 -9.50 22.27
CA LEU A 196 17.08 -10.04 23.29
C LEU A 196 16.36 -11.04 24.20
N ARG A 197 15.12 -10.73 24.61
CA ARG A 197 14.31 -11.67 25.41
C ARG A 197 14.00 -12.96 24.65
N ILE A 198 13.72 -12.88 23.35
CA ILE A 198 13.50 -14.07 22.51
C ILE A 198 14.79 -14.87 22.36
N ILE A 199 15.92 -14.20 22.09
CA ILE A 199 17.25 -14.82 21.98
C ILE A 199 17.60 -15.57 23.26
N ASP A 200 17.33 -15.00 24.44
CA ASP A 200 17.57 -15.67 25.72
C ASP A 200 16.80 -17.00 25.83
N VAL A 201 15.53 -17.03 25.39
CA VAL A 201 14.72 -18.25 25.37
C VAL A 201 15.26 -19.26 24.35
N LEU A 202 15.57 -18.82 23.13
CA LEU A 202 16.12 -19.68 22.08
C LEU A 202 17.47 -20.28 22.50
N ALA A 203 18.35 -19.49 23.12
CA ALA A 203 19.62 -19.94 23.68
C ALA A 203 19.40 -21.00 24.77
N ALA A 204 18.48 -20.76 25.71
CA ALA A 204 18.17 -21.69 26.78
C ALA A 204 17.68 -23.06 26.28
N VAL A 205 16.80 -23.09 25.27
CA VAL A 205 16.20 -24.35 24.76
C VAL A 205 17.08 -25.06 23.73
N SER A 206 17.93 -24.33 23.00
CA SER A 206 18.85 -24.91 22.02
C SER A 206 20.19 -25.34 22.61
N GLY A 207 20.54 -24.85 23.82
CA GLY A 207 21.86 -25.02 24.43
C GLY A 207 22.98 -24.23 23.74
N ARG A 208 22.64 -23.26 22.88
CA ARG A 208 23.60 -22.38 22.19
C ARG A 208 23.86 -21.12 23.00
N GLU A 209 25.03 -20.51 22.76
CA GLU A 209 25.33 -19.19 23.30
C GLU A 209 24.38 -18.12 22.72
N PRO A 210 23.88 -17.17 23.54
CA PRO A 210 23.03 -16.09 23.05
C PRO A 210 23.82 -15.18 22.09
N SER A 211 23.26 -14.97 20.91
CA SER A 211 23.86 -14.13 19.85
C SER A 211 22.83 -13.15 19.30
N PRO A 212 23.21 -11.88 19.05
CA PRO A 212 22.33 -10.89 18.43
C PRO A 212 22.10 -11.14 16.92
N ASP A 213 22.77 -12.12 16.29
CA ASP A 213 22.53 -12.50 14.89
C ASP A 213 21.19 -13.24 14.75
N LEU A 214 20.10 -12.48 14.52
CA LEU A 214 18.76 -13.03 14.26
C LEU A 214 18.74 -13.99 13.07
N LYS A 215 19.50 -13.70 12.00
CA LYS A 215 19.55 -14.58 10.82
C LYS A 215 20.19 -15.92 11.14
N GLY A 216 21.10 -15.96 12.11
CA GLY A 216 21.69 -17.18 12.63
C GLY A 216 20.66 -18.08 13.32
N TRP A 217 19.74 -17.47 14.07
CA TRP A 217 18.63 -18.18 14.73
C TRP A 217 17.60 -18.72 13.73
N TRP A 218 17.27 -17.96 12.68
CA TRP A 218 16.38 -18.41 11.61
C TRP A 218 16.95 -19.64 10.89
N ARG A 219 18.23 -19.56 10.47
CA ARG A 219 18.95 -20.67 9.82
C ARG A 219 19.04 -21.91 10.72
N TRP A 220 19.22 -21.71 12.03
CA TRP A 220 19.23 -22.81 12.98
C TRP A 220 17.90 -23.55 13.00
N TRP A 221 16.78 -22.83 13.06
CA TRP A 221 15.46 -23.46 13.07
C TRP A 221 15.12 -24.15 11.75
N GLU A 222 15.42 -23.52 10.61
CA GLU A 222 15.26 -24.14 9.29
C GLU A 222 16.01 -25.48 9.20
N SER A 223 17.21 -25.56 9.79
CA SER A 223 17.99 -26.80 9.88
C SER A 223 17.39 -27.84 10.82
N VAL A 224 16.73 -27.43 11.91
CA VAL A 224 16.12 -28.36 12.88
C VAL A 224 14.81 -28.91 12.34
N ALA A 225 13.99 -28.05 11.72
CA ALA A 225 12.70 -28.41 11.16
C ALA A 225 12.78 -29.08 9.77
N ASP A 226 13.99 -29.23 9.21
CA ASP A 226 14.24 -29.68 7.83
C ASP A 226 13.37 -28.93 6.79
N THR A 227 13.14 -27.65 7.05
CA THR A 227 12.31 -26.78 6.21
C THR A 227 13.21 -25.84 5.43
N GLN A 228 13.27 -26.03 4.12
CA GLN A 228 13.92 -25.07 3.22
C GLN A 228 12.90 -24.11 2.63
N ARG A 229 13.06 -22.82 2.89
CA ARG A 229 12.33 -21.79 2.13
C ARG A 229 12.82 -21.81 0.68
N THR A 230 11.92 -22.14 -0.24
CA THR A 230 12.17 -22.09 -1.68
C THR A 230 11.74 -20.73 -2.21
N GLY A 231 12.67 -19.75 -2.22
CA GLY A 231 12.46 -18.42 -2.82
C GLY A 231 12.91 -17.24 -1.97
N GLU A 232 12.85 -16.04 -2.55
CA GLU A 232 13.11 -14.78 -1.84
C GLU A 232 11.97 -14.47 -0.86
N LYS A 233 12.30 -13.85 0.27
CA LYS A 233 11.28 -13.41 1.24
C LYS A 233 10.35 -12.37 0.60
N PRO A 234 9.03 -12.48 0.76
CA PRO A 234 8.10 -11.49 0.23
C PRO A 234 8.33 -10.10 0.83
N ALA A 235 8.25 -9.06 0.01
CA ALA A 235 8.25 -7.67 0.45
C ALA A 235 6.82 -7.12 0.53
N VAL A 236 6.42 -6.65 1.72
CA VAL A 236 5.17 -5.91 1.91
C VAL A 236 5.47 -4.43 1.85
N VAL A 237 5.04 -3.78 0.78
CA VAL A 237 5.23 -2.34 0.56
C VAL A 237 3.92 -1.59 0.82
N LEU A 238 3.93 -0.71 1.80
CA LEU A 238 2.85 0.25 2.04
C LEU A 238 3.29 1.60 1.48
N VAL A 239 2.44 2.25 0.69
CA VAL A 239 2.74 3.58 0.16
C VAL A 239 1.62 4.53 0.52
N SER A 240 1.98 5.58 1.25
CA SER A 240 1.10 6.68 1.61
C SER A 240 1.44 7.90 0.75
N GLU A 241 0.43 8.64 0.33
CA GLU A 241 0.57 9.92 -0.37
C GLU A 241 -0.18 10.99 0.41
N GLU A 242 0.52 12.04 0.82
CA GLU A 242 -0.05 13.17 1.54
C GLU A 242 0.10 14.45 0.71
N GLU A 243 -0.99 15.17 0.52
CA GLU A 243 -1.03 16.45 -0.19
C GLU A 243 -1.14 17.58 0.83
N ILE A 244 -0.20 18.52 0.80
CA ILE A 244 -0.15 19.66 1.74
C ILE A 244 -0.37 20.96 0.97
N GLY A 245 -1.38 21.73 1.37
CA GLY A 245 -1.84 22.95 0.69
C GLY A 245 -3.13 22.72 -0.12
N ASP A 246 -3.53 23.70 -0.91
CA ASP A 246 -4.71 23.68 -1.80
C ASP A 246 -4.38 22.97 -3.14
N PRO A 247 -4.77 21.70 -3.32
CA PRO A 247 -4.49 20.95 -4.54
C PRO A 247 -5.40 21.36 -5.71
N THR A 248 -6.30 22.34 -5.54
CA THR A 248 -7.26 22.76 -6.57
C THR A 248 -6.64 23.61 -7.69
N LEU A 249 -5.36 23.98 -7.58
CA LEU A 249 -4.57 24.55 -8.69
C LEU A 249 -4.13 23.49 -9.73
N ARG A 250 -4.99 22.50 -10.06
CA ARG A 250 -4.73 21.51 -11.11
C ARG A 250 -5.43 21.89 -12.42
N PHE A 251 -4.67 21.95 -13.51
CA PHE A 251 -5.20 21.69 -14.85
C PHE A 251 -5.42 20.16 -15.03
N SER A 252 -6.25 19.79 -16.01
CA SER A 252 -7.08 18.58 -16.05
C SER A 252 -6.40 17.36 -16.69
N ARG A 253 -6.10 16.30 -15.91
CA ARG A 253 -5.77 14.97 -16.46
C ARG A 253 -6.94 14.38 -17.26
N VAL A 254 -6.63 13.92 -18.48
CA VAL A 254 -7.60 13.42 -19.47
C VAL A 254 -7.67 11.88 -19.43
N SER A 255 -8.76 11.35 -18.88
CA SER A 255 -9.23 9.97 -19.12
C SER A 255 -10.66 10.07 -19.64
N CYS A 256 -10.92 9.66 -20.89
CA CYS A 256 -12.27 9.72 -21.49
C CYS A 256 -12.47 8.64 -22.58
N PHE A 257 -13.72 8.40 -23.00
CA PHE A 257 -14.19 7.43 -23.99
C PHE A 257 -14.84 8.12 -25.19
N ALA A 258 -14.86 7.51 -26.37
CA ALA A 258 -15.65 8.04 -27.49
C ALA A 258 -17.16 7.90 -27.23
N ALA A 259 -17.96 8.73 -27.91
CA ALA A 259 -19.42 8.55 -27.97
C ALA A 259 -19.80 7.13 -28.43
N GLY A 260 -20.95 6.64 -27.99
CA GLY A 260 -21.48 5.31 -28.28
C GLY A 260 -20.89 4.20 -27.42
N THR A 261 -19.90 4.47 -26.56
CA THR A 261 -19.33 3.46 -25.66
C THR A 261 -20.40 3.02 -24.66
N PRO A 262 -20.82 1.73 -24.65
CA PRO A 262 -21.86 1.28 -23.75
C PRO A 262 -21.31 1.16 -22.33
N VAL A 263 -22.08 1.60 -21.33
CA VAL A 263 -21.82 1.48 -19.89
C VAL A 263 -22.91 0.63 -19.28
N TRP A 264 -22.55 -0.26 -18.37
CA TRP A 264 -23.50 -1.13 -17.70
C TRP A 264 -24.27 -0.35 -16.64
N THR A 265 -25.60 -0.27 -16.78
CA THR A 265 -26.50 0.39 -15.82
C THR A 265 -27.52 -0.59 -15.27
N ASP A 266 -28.25 -0.21 -14.22
CA ASP A 266 -29.33 -1.03 -13.66
C ASP A 266 -30.54 -1.19 -14.59
N GLN A 267 -30.62 -0.38 -15.66
CA GLN A 267 -31.60 -0.49 -16.75
C GLN A 267 -31.05 -1.22 -17.99
N GLY A 268 -29.83 -1.76 -17.91
CA GLY A 268 -29.11 -2.36 -19.04
C GLY A 268 -28.06 -1.43 -19.66
N PRO A 269 -27.37 -1.85 -20.74
CA PRO A 269 -26.29 -1.06 -21.32
C PRO A 269 -26.79 0.25 -21.96
N MET A 270 -26.20 1.38 -21.58
CA MET A 270 -26.50 2.71 -22.12
C MET A 270 -25.25 3.36 -22.71
N ALA A 271 -25.37 4.13 -23.79
CA ALA A 271 -24.24 4.85 -24.37
C ALA A 271 -23.74 5.95 -23.41
N ILE A 272 -22.43 6.10 -23.26
CA ILE A 272 -21.80 6.96 -22.23
C ILE A 272 -22.23 8.43 -22.29
N GLU A 273 -22.50 8.96 -23.48
CA GLU A 273 -22.97 10.33 -23.71
C GLU A 273 -24.43 10.54 -23.29
N THR A 274 -25.20 9.46 -23.13
CA THR A 274 -26.62 9.51 -22.74
C THR A 274 -26.83 9.40 -21.24
N ILE A 275 -25.81 8.97 -20.50
CA ILE A 275 -25.83 8.80 -19.05
C ILE A 275 -25.87 10.15 -18.37
N ARG A 276 -26.68 10.24 -17.32
CA ARG A 276 -26.92 11.46 -16.54
C ARG A 276 -26.51 11.28 -15.10
N ILE A 277 -26.31 12.41 -14.42
CA ILE A 277 -26.09 12.41 -12.97
C ILE A 277 -27.31 11.78 -12.29
N GLY A 278 -27.05 10.86 -11.35
CA GLY A 278 -28.07 10.09 -10.66
C GLY A 278 -28.38 8.74 -11.30
N ASP A 279 -28.04 8.50 -12.56
CA ASP A 279 -28.14 7.16 -13.16
C ASP A 279 -27.19 6.22 -12.43
N ARG A 280 -27.61 4.96 -12.24
CA ARG A 280 -26.82 3.99 -11.48
C ARG A 280 -26.06 3.07 -12.42
N VAL A 281 -24.74 3.13 -12.36
CA VAL A 281 -23.85 2.29 -13.16
C VAL A 281 -23.33 1.15 -12.31
N LEU A 282 -23.10 -0.01 -12.95
CA LEU A 282 -22.46 -1.14 -12.30
C LEU A 282 -21.00 -0.78 -12.02
N THR A 283 -20.61 -0.91 -10.77
CA THR A 283 -19.24 -0.67 -10.29
C THR A 283 -18.73 -1.89 -9.56
N GLN A 284 -17.40 -1.94 -9.40
CA GLN A 284 -16.77 -2.98 -8.63
C GLN A 284 -15.72 -2.40 -7.69
N ASN A 285 -15.83 -2.72 -6.41
CA ASN A 285 -14.78 -2.46 -5.46
C ASN A 285 -13.59 -3.38 -5.79
N VAL A 286 -12.45 -2.77 -6.09
CA VAL A 286 -11.28 -3.52 -6.54
C VAL A 286 -10.59 -4.28 -5.39
N GLU A 287 -10.79 -3.84 -4.15
CA GLU A 287 -10.23 -4.48 -2.96
C GLU A 287 -11.11 -5.64 -2.48
N THR A 288 -12.43 -5.44 -2.37
CA THR A 288 -13.35 -6.45 -1.84
C THR A 288 -13.97 -7.33 -2.93
N GLY A 289 -13.94 -6.88 -4.19
CA GLY A 289 -14.59 -7.55 -5.33
C GLY A 289 -16.09 -7.29 -5.41
N GLU A 290 -16.64 -6.57 -4.44
CA GLU A 290 -18.06 -6.25 -4.34
C GLU A 290 -18.55 -5.55 -5.60
N LEU A 291 -19.58 -6.13 -6.23
CA LEU A 291 -20.31 -5.51 -7.33
C LEU A 291 -21.51 -4.76 -6.76
N ALA A 292 -21.63 -3.48 -7.09
CA ALA A 292 -22.74 -2.66 -6.66
C ALA A 292 -23.15 -1.67 -7.75
N TYR A 293 -24.43 -1.33 -7.80
CA TYR A 293 -24.90 -0.22 -8.63
C TYR A 293 -24.78 1.09 -7.86
N LYS A 294 -23.86 1.96 -8.28
CA LYS A 294 -23.57 3.24 -7.64
C LYS A 294 -24.01 4.41 -8.53
N PRO A 295 -24.51 5.51 -7.96
CA PRO A 295 -24.94 6.67 -8.74
C PRO A 295 -23.76 7.36 -9.42
N VAL A 296 -23.99 7.84 -10.64
CA VAL A 296 -23.09 8.76 -11.34
C VAL A 296 -23.19 10.13 -10.67
N LEU A 297 -22.07 10.63 -10.18
CA LEU A 297 -21.95 11.91 -9.50
C LEU A 297 -21.67 13.05 -10.48
N LYS A 298 -21.00 12.77 -11.59
CA LYS A 298 -20.65 13.76 -12.62
C LYS A 298 -20.45 13.11 -13.98
N THR A 299 -20.81 13.82 -15.04
CA THR A 299 -20.44 13.49 -16.43
C THR A 299 -19.53 14.57 -16.99
N THR A 300 -18.60 14.20 -17.87
CA THR A 300 -17.68 15.14 -18.52
C THR A 300 -17.68 14.94 -20.02
N VAL A 301 -17.77 16.01 -20.79
CA VAL A 301 -17.53 16.04 -22.24
C VAL A 301 -16.24 16.83 -22.49
N ARG A 302 -15.37 16.33 -23.37
CA ARG A 302 -14.04 16.90 -23.66
C ARG A 302 -13.83 17.10 -25.16
N PRO A 303 -13.06 18.16 -25.54
CA PRO A 303 -12.78 18.46 -26.93
C PRO A 303 -12.00 17.34 -27.62
N PRO A 304 -12.01 17.28 -28.96
CA PRO A 304 -11.43 16.18 -29.71
C PRO A 304 -9.94 15.94 -29.39
N LYS A 305 -9.60 14.69 -29.06
CA LYS A 305 -8.21 14.27 -28.76
C LYS A 305 -7.90 12.93 -29.44
N GLU A 306 -6.63 12.70 -29.78
CA GLU A 306 -6.16 11.42 -30.36
C GLU A 306 -6.55 10.24 -29.45
N LEU A 307 -7.30 9.29 -30.00
CA LEU A 307 -7.82 8.14 -29.26
C LEU A 307 -6.98 6.89 -29.49
N THR A 308 -7.28 5.87 -28.72
CA THR A 308 -6.74 4.52 -28.80
C THR A 308 -7.92 3.58 -28.95
N THR A 309 -7.91 2.79 -30.02
CA THR A 309 -8.88 1.73 -30.27
C THR A 309 -8.31 0.43 -29.73
N LEU A 310 -9.03 -0.15 -28.77
CA LEU A 310 -8.78 -1.48 -28.24
C LEU A 310 -9.71 -2.47 -28.94
N ARG A 311 -9.14 -3.40 -29.71
CA ARG A 311 -9.89 -4.51 -30.32
C ARG A 311 -9.91 -5.69 -29.36
N LEU A 312 -11.10 -6.05 -28.92
CA LEU A 312 -11.39 -7.23 -28.09
C LEU A 312 -11.94 -8.34 -28.99
N ALA A 313 -12.36 -9.47 -28.41
CA ALA A 313 -12.86 -10.61 -29.17
C ALA A 313 -14.05 -10.24 -30.08
N ASP A 314 -15.15 -9.79 -29.47
CA ASP A 314 -16.42 -9.54 -30.18
C ASP A 314 -16.78 -8.05 -30.27
N GLU A 315 -15.88 -7.14 -29.86
CA GLU A 315 -16.12 -5.70 -29.87
C GLU A 315 -14.84 -4.86 -29.96
N SER A 316 -15.01 -3.54 -30.06
CA SER A 316 -13.92 -2.57 -29.93
C SER A 316 -14.31 -1.43 -28.99
N ILE A 317 -13.40 -1.08 -28.08
CA ILE A 317 -13.55 0.06 -27.17
C ILE A 317 -12.63 1.19 -27.65
N VAL A 318 -13.18 2.39 -27.82
CA VAL A 318 -12.43 3.57 -28.28
C VAL A 318 -12.33 4.57 -27.12
N CYS A 319 -11.11 4.90 -26.71
CA CYS A 319 -10.87 5.74 -25.53
C CYS A 319 -9.60 6.56 -25.66
N THR A 320 -9.38 7.56 -24.81
CA THR A 320 -8.11 8.28 -24.77
C THR A 320 -6.99 7.35 -24.34
N GLY A 321 -5.78 7.52 -24.88
CA GLY A 321 -4.64 6.66 -24.56
C GLY A 321 -4.25 6.61 -23.07
N GLY A 322 -4.65 7.61 -22.27
CA GLY A 322 -4.44 7.65 -20.82
C GLY A 322 -5.52 6.96 -19.99
N HIS A 323 -6.63 6.54 -20.59
CA HIS A 323 -7.72 5.88 -19.90
C HIS A 323 -7.26 4.52 -19.34
N LYS A 324 -7.59 4.21 -18.09
CA LYS A 324 -7.09 3.01 -17.42
C LYS A 324 -8.14 1.89 -17.43
N PHE A 325 -7.68 0.70 -17.78
CA PHE A 325 -8.45 -0.54 -17.69
C PHE A 325 -7.76 -1.49 -16.73
N TRP A 326 -8.52 -2.38 -16.13
CA TRP A 326 -7.95 -3.42 -15.30
C TRP A 326 -7.47 -4.59 -16.17
N ASN A 327 -6.17 -4.82 -16.23
CA ASN A 327 -5.58 -6.01 -16.84
C ASN A 327 -5.41 -7.08 -15.75
N SER A 328 -6.16 -8.17 -15.86
CA SER A 328 -6.08 -9.30 -14.94
C SER A 328 -4.66 -9.86 -14.92
N GLY A 329 -4.06 -9.92 -13.73
CA GLY A 329 -2.65 -10.29 -13.59
C GLY A 329 -1.71 -9.11 -13.36
N SER A 330 -2.09 -7.88 -13.74
CA SER A 330 -1.19 -6.72 -13.71
C SER A 330 -1.83 -5.41 -13.24
N GLY A 331 -3.13 -5.41 -12.92
CA GLY A 331 -3.84 -4.25 -12.38
C GLY A 331 -4.11 -3.16 -13.42
N TRP A 332 -4.22 -1.91 -12.97
CA TRP A 332 -4.54 -0.77 -13.82
C TRP A 332 -3.45 -0.47 -14.85
N ILE A 333 -3.79 -0.60 -16.13
CA ILE A 333 -2.93 -0.26 -17.26
C ILE A 333 -3.61 0.77 -18.16
N ARG A 334 -2.83 1.70 -18.71
CA ARG A 334 -3.34 2.69 -19.64
C ARG A 334 -3.65 2.05 -20.98
N ALA A 335 -4.68 2.54 -21.67
CA ALA A 335 -5.10 2.06 -22.97
C ALA A 335 -3.95 2.00 -23.99
N ARG A 336 -3.08 3.03 -24.02
CA ARG A 336 -1.95 3.10 -24.96
C ARG A 336 -0.79 2.14 -24.63
N ASP A 337 -0.74 1.67 -23.39
CA ASP A 337 0.33 0.80 -22.89
C ASP A 337 -0.09 -0.69 -22.95
N LEU A 338 -1.33 -0.98 -23.38
CA LEU A 338 -1.83 -2.34 -23.60
C LEU A 338 -1.16 -2.99 -24.82
N ASN A 339 -0.68 -4.22 -24.66
CA ASN A 339 -0.14 -5.02 -25.75
C ASN A 339 -1.11 -6.16 -26.14
N ALA A 340 -0.86 -6.78 -27.29
CA ALA A 340 -1.52 -8.03 -27.63
C ALA A 340 -1.06 -9.09 -26.63
N GLN A 341 -2.02 -9.83 -26.05
CA GLN A 341 -1.91 -10.76 -24.90
C GLN A 341 -2.41 -10.20 -23.55
N ALA A 342 -2.70 -8.91 -23.42
CA ALA A 342 -3.38 -8.39 -22.22
C ALA A 342 -4.78 -9.01 -22.05
N LEU A 343 -5.16 -9.35 -20.82
CA LEU A 343 -6.43 -9.96 -20.46
C LEU A 343 -7.22 -8.97 -19.60
N LEU A 344 -8.09 -8.17 -20.21
CA LEU A 344 -8.86 -7.18 -19.46
C LEU A 344 -9.94 -7.86 -18.61
N HIS A 345 -10.08 -7.41 -17.37
CA HIS A 345 -11.09 -7.92 -16.45
C HIS A 345 -12.48 -7.46 -16.86
N THR A 346 -13.43 -8.38 -16.77
CA THR A 346 -14.83 -8.16 -17.04
C THR A 346 -15.74 -8.68 -15.93
N VAL A 347 -17.00 -8.27 -15.94
CA VAL A 347 -18.02 -8.74 -14.98
C VAL A 347 -18.09 -10.29 -14.92
N THR A 348 -17.83 -10.97 -16.04
CA THR A 348 -17.96 -12.43 -16.17
C THR A 348 -16.63 -13.17 -16.25
N GLY A 349 -15.49 -12.49 -16.16
CA GLY A 349 -14.17 -13.11 -16.31
C GLY A 349 -13.16 -12.17 -16.93
N ASN A 350 -12.53 -12.60 -18.04
CA ASN A 350 -11.53 -11.81 -18.75
C ASN A 350 -11.78 -11.82 -20.26
N THR A 351 -11.35 -10.77 -20.95
CA THR A 351 -11.35 -10.69 -22.41
C THR A 351 -9.96 -10.33 -22.95
N PRO A 352 -9.42 -11.06 -23.94
CA PRO A 352 -8.12 -10.74 -24.51
C PRO A 352 -8.18 -9.47 -25.38
N VAL A 353 -7.11 -8.68 -25.30
CA VAL A 353 -6.84 -7.58 -26.22
C VAL A 353 -6.05 -8.13 -27.39
N TRP A 354 -6.62 -8.00 -28.58
CA TRP A 354 -6.03 -8.46 -29.84
C TRP A 354 -5.15 -7.39 -30.46
N LEU A 355 -5.54 -6.12 -30.30
CA LEU A 355 -4.83 -4.99 -30.85
C LEU A 355 -5.16 -3.72 -30.07
N ALA A 356 -4.14 -2.98 -29.65
CA ALA A 356 -4.26 -1.59 -29.25
C ALA A 356 -3.60 -0.74 -30.33
N LYS A 357 -4.39 0.08 -31.02
CA LYS A 357 -3.87 0.99 -32.05
C LYS A 357 -4.29 2.43 -31.75
N LYS A 358 -3.41 3.37 -32.09
CA LYS A 358 -3.80 4.78 -32.18
C LYS A 358 -4.93 4.91 -33.19
N GLY A 359 -5.97 5.62 -32.79
CA GLY A 359 -7.18 5.86 -33.57
C GLY A 359 -7.32 7.34 -33.90
N GLU A 360 -8.47 7.68 -34.48
CA GLU A 360 -8.78 9.05 -34.88
C GLU A 360 -9.07 9.95 -33.67
N THR A 361 -9.05 11.25 -33.91
CA THR A 361 -9.37 12.27 -32.92
C THR A 361 -10.88 12.47 -32.88
N ALA A 362 -11.51 12.27 -31.71
CA ALA A 362 -12.94 12.52 -31.54
C ALA A 362 -13.25 13.10 -30.16
N GLU A 363 -14.45 13.69 -30.00
CA GLU A 363 -14.96 14.13 -28.70
C GLU A 363 -15.07 12.96 -27.74
N THR A 364 -14.86 13.24 -26.45
CA THR A 364 -14.82 12.17 -25.46
C THR A 364 -15.57 12.46 -24.17
N TYR A 365 -16.02 11.39 -23.54
CA TYR A 365 -16.94 11.37 -22.41
C TYR A 365 -16.30 10.61 -21.24
N ASN A 366 -16.53 11.03 -19.99
CA ASN A 366 -16.15 10.25 -18.80
C ASN A 366 -17.18 10.50 -17.69
N LEU A 367 -17.16 9.63 -16.69
CA LEU A 367 -18.02 9.67 -15.53
C LEU A 367 -17.16 9.86 -14.26
N VAL A 368 -17.79 10.34 -13.20
CA VAL A 368 -17.32 10.19 -11.82
C VAL A 368 -18.41 9.42 -11.10
N VAL A 369 -18.03 8.31 -10.47
CA VAL A 369 -18.97 7.39 -9.85
C VAL A 369 -18.68 7.29 -8.36
N ASP A 370 -19.75 7.18 -7.57
CA ASP A 370 -19.64 7.17 -6.13
C ASP A 370 -18.83 5.98 -5.58
N ASP A 371 -18.07 6.25 -4.52
CA ASP A 371 -17.34 5.31 -3.65
C ASP A 371 -16.20 4.48 -4.30
N PHE A 372 -16.53 3.66 -5.30
CA PHE A 372 -15.60 2.67 -5.87
C PHE A 372 -14.72 3.24 -6.97
N HIS A 373 -15.11 4.36 -7.59
CA HIS A 373 -14.36 5.05 -8.65
C HIS A 373 -14.02 4.15 -9.87
N THR A 374 -14.87 3.15 -10.09
CA THR A 374 -14.81 2.21 -11.21
C THR A 374 -16.18 2.08 -11.84
N TYR A 375 -16.21 1.64 -13.09
CA TYR A 375 -17.45 1.22 -13.75
C TYR A 375 -17.13 0.29 -14.93
N PHE A 376 -18.15 -0.33 -15.50
CA PHE A 376 -17.98 -1.28 -16.59
C PHE A 376 -18.44 -0.72 -17.94
N VAL A 377 -17.60 -0.91 -18.95
CA VAL A 377 -17.81 -0.42 -20.32
C VAL A 377 -17.69 -1.53 -21.36
N GLY A 378 -18.30 -1.34 -22.53
CA GLY A 378 -18.29 -2.34 -23.60
C GLY A 378 -19.32 -3.45 -23.36
N LYS A 379 -19.63 -4.19 -24.43
CA LYS A 379 -20.51 -5.36 -24.40
C LYS A 379 -19.97 -6.46 -23.49
N ALA A 380 -18.65 -6.63 -23.41
CA ALA A 380 -18.01 -7.58 -22.52
C ALA A 380 -18.05 -7.13 -21.06
N GLY A 381 -18.38 -5.86 -20.79
CA GLY A 381 -18.41 -5.29 -19.44
C GLY A 381 -17.01 -5.24 -18.84
N VAL A 382 -16.11 -4.51 -19.50
CA VAL A 382 -14.71 -4.34 -19.12
C VAL A 382 -14.59 -3.30 -18.01
N LEU A 383 -13.85 -3.65 -16.95
CA LEU A 383 -13.65 -2.76 -15.81
C LEU A 383 -12.70 -1.62 -16.19
N CYS A 384 -13.21 -0.39 -16.09
CA CYS A 384 -12.44 0.83 -16.29
C CYS A 384 -12.53 1.75 -15.09
N GLN A 385 -11.65 2.74 -15.12
CA GLN A 385 -11.50 3.70 -14.04
C GLN A 385 -12.22 5.01 -14.35
N ASP A 386 -12.77 5.66 -13.33
CA ASP A 386 -13.37 6.98 -13.48
C ASP A 386 -12.33 8.13 -13.50
N LEU A 387 -12.77 9.39 -13.41
CA LEU A 387 -11.88 10.56 -13.48
C LEU A 387 -10.98 10.74 -12.23
N LEU A 388 -11.32 10.13 -11.10
CA LEU A 388 -10.54 10.24 -9.87
C LEU A 388 -9.31 9.33 -9.93
N PRO A 389 -8.23 9.58 -9.16
CA PRO A 389 -7.10 8.67 -9.12
C PRO A 389 -7.51 7.34 -8.46
N PRO A 390 -6.97 6.19 -8.93
CA PRO A 390 -7.39 4.91 -8.40
C PRO A 390 -6.84 4.76 -6.99
N LYS A 391 -7.65 4.23 -6.08
CA LYS A 391 -7.15 3.76 -4.78
C LYS A 391 -6.07 2.69 -5.01
N ARG A 392 -4.97 2.76 -4.25
CA ARG A 392 -3.87 1.81 -4.36
C ARG A 392 -4.38 0.43 -3.93
N THR A 393 -4.28 -0.56 -4.81
CA THR A 393 -4.76 -1.91 -4.56
C THR A 393 -3.72 -2.94 -4.99
N ASN A 394 -3.57 -3.99 -4.20
CA ASN A 394 -2.69 -5.11 -4.52
C ASN A 394 -3.40 -6.20 -5.31
N SER A 395 -4.73 -6.11 -5.47
CA SER A 395 -5.53 -7.13 -6.14
C SER A 395 -4.98 -7.51 -7.52
N ILE A 396 -4.99 -8.80 -7.85
CA ILE A 396 -4.58 -9.31 -9.17
C ILE A 396 -5.78 -9.28 -10.13
N VAL A 397 -6.95 -9.58 -9.57
CA VAL A 397 -8.28 -9.30 -10.10
C VAL A 397 -9.14 -8.72 -8.97
N PRO A 398 -10.14 -7.88 -9.23
CA PRO A 398 -10.98 -7.28 -8.18
C PRO A 398 -11.47 -8.29 -7.14
N GLY A 399 -11.28 -7.98 -5.85
CA GLY A 399 -11.62 -8.87 -4.72
C GLY A 399 -10.69 -10.05 -4.50
N LEU A 400 -9.80 -10.32 -5.46
CA LEU A 400 -8.75 -11.30 -5.32
C LEU A 400 -7.44 -10.57 -5.09
N LEU A 401 -7.18 -10.34 -3.81
CA LEU A 401 -5.84 -10.06 -3.34
C LEU A 401 -4.87 -11.13 -3.89
N PRO A 402 -3.60 -10.77 -4.19
CA PRO A 402 -2.57 -11.76 -4.43
C PRO A 402 -2.62 -12.75 -3.29
N LYS A 403 -2.35 -14.04 -3.54
CA LYS A 403 -2.46 -15.10 -2.52
C LYS A 403 -1.80 -14.76 -1.16
N ASN A 404 -0.88 -13.78 -1.12
CA ASN A 404 -0.14 -13.34 0.04
C ASN A 404 -0.79 -12.22 0.90
N ALA A 405 -1.92 -11.61 0.50
CA ALA A 405 -2.50 -10.47 1.24
C ALA A 405 -3.79 -10.78 2.04
N VAL A 406 -4.50 -11.89 1.76
CA VAL A 406 -5.75 -12.28 2.46
C VAL A 406 -5.50 -12.70 3.93
N ALA A 407 -4.29 -13.15 4.26
CA ALA A 407 -3.98 -13.69 5.60
C ALA A 407 -3.93 -12.63 6.73
N ARG A 408 -3.96 -11.32 6.43
CA ARG A 408 -3.77 -10.25 7.43
C ARG A 408 -5.05 -9.56 7.93
N ALA A 409 -6.20 -9.75 7.29
CA ALA A 409 -7.43 -8.99 7.59
C ALA A 409 -8.45 -9.71 8.50
N GLY A 410 -8.18 -10.95 8.93
CA GLY A 410 -9.20 -11.81 9.58
C GLY A 410 -9.29 -11.80 11.11
N LYS A 411 -8.72 -10.83 11.85
CA LYS A 411 -8.82 -10.82 13.33
C LYS A 411 -8.99 -9.41 13.92
N SER A 412 -10.23 -8.95 13.99
CA SER A 412 -10.74 -8.05 15.04
C SER A 412 -12.27 -8.14 15.09
N ASP A 413 -12.78 -9.18 15.77
CA ASP A 413 -13.76 -9.13 16.88
C ASP A 413 -14.19 -10.56 17.25
#